data_AF-B9TBT4-F1
#
_entry.id   AF-B9TBT4-F1
#
_cell.length_a   1.000
_cell.length_b   1.000
_cell.length_c   1.000
_cell.angle_alpha   90.00
_cell.angle_beta   90.00
_cell.angle_gamma   90.00
#
_symmetry.space_group_name_H-M   'P 1'
#
loop_
_entity.id
_entity.type
_entity.pdbx_description
1 polymer ?
#
loop_
_entity_poly.entity_id
_entity_poly.type
_entity_poly.pdbx_seq_one_letter_code
_entity_poly.pdbx_strand_id
1 'polypeptide(L)'
;PCRTPLSAAWPAAGGRRERRAHGIKDVFGRHAAAREPERFAPVCPATPPPPRPPCLSGQGRAASPQPDQQGSHMYKDVQLFINGEWTASASGRTIDVINPATEEVIGKIAHADRADLDRALEAASKGFETWRNMSAFERSKIMRRAADLLRERAEEVARLMTMEQGKPLAEAKMETLGAADTIDWFAEEPAPLWPLV
;
A
#
# COMPACT_ATOMS: atom_id res chain seq x y z
N PRO A 1 6.00 20.38 -55.35
CA PRO A 1 4.96 21.00 -54.49
C PRO A 1 5.05 20.45 -53.05
N CYS A 2 6.06 20.92 -52.32
CA CYS A 2 6.11 20.89 -50.86
C CYS A 2 5.27 22.07 -50.31
N ARG A 3 4.53 21.84 -49.23
CA ARG A 3 4.32 22.75 -48.09
C ARG A 3 3.28 22.16 -47.12
N THR A 4 3.72 21.75 -45.94
CA THR A 4 3.04 22.02 -44.65
C THR A 4 2.88 23.55 -44.50
N PRO A 5 1.99 24.13 -43.64
CA PRO A 5 1.99 23.89 -42.17
C PRO A 5 0.68 24.29 -41.38
N LEU A 6 0.83 24.39 -40.04
CA LEU A 6 0.07 25.17 -39.02
C LEU A 6 -1.22 24.53 -38.47
N SER A 7 -1.33 24.18 -37.17
CA SER A 7 -1.28 25.00 -35.94
C SER A 7 -2.39 26.06 -35.84
N ALA A 8 -3.37 25.82 -34.96
CA ALA A 8 -4.26 26.77 -34.26
C ALA A 8 -5.51 25.99 -33.77
N ALA A 9 -6.17 26.25 -32.65
CA ALA A 9 -5.98 27.13 -31.53
C ALA A 9 -7.00 26.69 -30.46
N TRP A 10 -6.60 26.70 -29.20
CA TRP A 10 -7.52 26.56 -28.07
C TRP A 10 -8.16 27.94 -27.82
N PRO A 11 -9.49 28.10 -27.81
CA PRO A 11 -10.09 29.37 -27.45
C PRO A 11 -10.07 29.52 -25.92
N ALA A 12 -9.44 30.61 -25.46
CA ALA A 12 -9.58 31.13 -24.11
C ALA A 12 -10.71 32.18 -24.08
N ALA A 13 -11.73 31.93 -23.26
CA ALA A 13 -12.62 32.91 -22.64
C ALA A 13 -13.36 32.15 -21.53
N GLY A 14 -13.29 32.48 -20.25
CA GLY A 14 -13.42 33.82 -19.68
C GLY A 14 -14.83 33.94 -19.08
N GLY A 15 -15.03 33.43 -17.87
CA GLY A 15 -16.34 33.44 -17.20
C GLY A 15 -16.25 33.02 -15.73
N ARG A 16 -15.64 33.88 -14.90
CA ARG A 16 -15.67 33.77 -13.43
C ARG A 16 -17.12 33.87 -12.95
N ARG A 17 -17.68 32.78 -12.44
CA ARG A 17 -18.77 32.82 -11.44
C ARG A 17 -18.32 32.05 -10.21
N GLU A 18 -17.92 32.86 -9.25
CA GLU A 18 -17.62 32.54 -7.88
C GLU A 18 -18.84 31.86 -7.23
N ARG A 19 -18.71 30.55 -6.96
CA ARG A 19 -19.63 29.84 -6.05
C ARG A 19 -18.83 29.38 -4.84
N ARG A 20 -19.19 30.00 -3.72
CA ARG A 20 -18.71 29.78 -2.36
C ARG A 20 -18.50 28.30 -2.06
N ALA A 21 -17.25 27.90 -1.87
CA ALA A 21 -16.92 26.70 -1.11
C ALA A 21 -17.15 27.01 0.39
N HIS A 22 -18.20 26.46 0.97
CA HIS A 22 -18.34 26.38 2.43
C HIS A 22 -17.83 25.01 2.88
N GLY A 23 -16.70 25.03 3.60
CA GLY A 23 -16.53 24.24 4.83
C GLY A 23 -16.03 22.80 4.71
N ILE A 24 -14.72 22.62 4.52
CA ILE A 24 -13.92 21.64 5.29
C ILE A 24 -12.63 22.35 5.71
N LYS A 25 -12.71 23.05 6.84
CA LYS A 25 -11.56 23.47 7.67
C LYS A 25 -12.08 23.46 9.09
N ASP A 26 -11.98 22.32 9.77
CA ASP A 26 -12.01 22.22 11.24
C ASP A 26 -11.90 20.76 11.68
N VAL A 27 -10.72 20.15 11.48
CA VAL A 27 -10.32 18.93 12.23
C VAL A 27 -8.84 19.01 12.63
N PHE A 28 -8.36 20.18 13.03
CA PHE A 28 -7.08 20.29 13.75
C PHE A 28 -7.13 21.49 14.68
N GLY A 29 -7.75 21.28 15.84
CA GLY A 29 -7.82 22.28 16.89
C GLY A 29 -8.32 21.64 18.17
N ARG A 30 -7.39 21.21 19.03
CA ARG A 30 -7.44 21.39 20.49
C ARG A 30 -6.27 20.68 21.18
N HIS A 31 -5.69 21.42 22.14
CA HIS A 31 -4.76 21.00 23.21
C HIS A 31 -3.25 21.14 22.94
N ALA A 32 -2.77 22.40 22.89
CA ALA A 32 -1.46 22.75 23.44
C ALA A 32 -1.69 23.58 24.71
N ALA A 33 -1.83 22.90 25.85
CA ALA A 33 -1.77 23.55 27.16
C ALA A 33 -0.29 23.78 27.51
N ALA A 34 0.03 25.04 27.84
CA ALA A 34 1.34 25.46 28.31
C ALA A 34 1.75 24.62 29.54
N ARG A 35 2.91 23.96 29.45
CA ARG A 35 3.62 23.39 30.61
C ARG A 35 4.80 24.28 30.93
N GLU A 36 4.88 24.66 32.20
CA GLU A 36 5.92 25.48 32.82
C GLU A 36 7.32 24.87 32.66
N PRO A 37 8.39 25.68 32.74
CA PRO A 37 9.76 25.17 32.73
C PRO A 37 10.08 24.43 34.04
N GLU A 38 10.20 23.11 33.95
CA GLU A 38 10.71 22.25 35.01
C GLU A 38 12.14 22.66 35.38
N ARG A 39 12.34 22.83 36.69
CA ARG A 39 13.57 23.23 37.35
C ARG A 39 14.68 22.21 37.10
N PHE A 40 15.88 22.72 36.81
CA PHE A 40 17.15 21.98 36.82
C PHE A 40 17.30 21.20 38.13
N ALA A 41 17.35 19.87 38.04
CA ALA A 41 17.81 19.00 39.13
C ALA A 41 19.35 18.95 39.13
N PRO A 42 20.01 18.87 40.30
CA PRO A 42 21.46 18.81 40.40
C PRO A 42 22.01 17.49 39.84
N VAL A 43 23.10 17.61 39.08
CA VAL A 43 23.90 16.51 38.53
C VAL A 43 24.47 15.67 39.68
N CYS A 44 24.11 14.38 39.76
CA CYS A 44 24.80 13.43 40.62
C CYS A 44 26.26 13.26 40.15
N PRO A 45 27.26 13.24 41.05
CA PRO A 45 28.63 13.00 40.66
C PRO A 45 28.79 11.56 40.13
N ALA A 46 29.30 11.46 38.90
CA ALA A 46 29.58 10.20 38.22
C ALA A 46 30.67 9.41 38.97
N THR A 47 30.35 8.17 39.35
CA THR A 47 31.34 7.19 39.81
C THR A 47 32.08 6.64 38.58
N PRO A 48 33.43 6.58 38.57
CA PRO A 48 34.15 6.03 37.42
C PRO A 48 33.91 4.51 37.28
N PRO A 49 33.76 3.98 36.06
CA PRO A 49 33.63 2.55 35.84
C PRO A 49 34.94 1.81 36.17
N PRO A 50 34.88 0.53 36.57
CA PRO A 50 36.08 -0.26 36.85
C PRO A 50 36.95 -0.46 35.59
N PRO A 51 38.27 -0.69 35.76
CA PRO A 51 39.19 -0.88 34.63
C PRO A 51 38.82 -2.13 33.84
N ARG A 52 38.92 -2.02 32.52
CA ARG A 52 38.69 -3.13 31.57
C ARG A 52 39.80 -4.19 31.74
N PRO A 53 39.46 -5.49 31.69
CA PRO A 53 40.48 -6.53 31.67
C PRO A 53 41.32 -6.45 30.39
N PRO A 54 42.58 -6.93 30.42
CA PRO A 54 43.49 -6.84 29.29
C PRO A 54 42.95 -7.57 28.06
N CYS A 55 43.16 -6.95 26.91
CA CYS A 55 42.82 -7.47 25.58
C CYS A 55 43.58 -8.77 25.33
N LEU A 56 42.91 -9.92 25.44
CA LEU A 56 43.45 -11.19 24.96
C LEU A 56 43.47 -11.15 23.43
N SER A 57 44.60 -10.70 22.90
CA SER A 57 44.97 -10.85 21.50
C SER A 57 45.19 -12.32 21.17
N GLY A 58 44.51 -12.81 20.13
CA GLY A 58 44.98 -13.95 19.34
C GLY A 58 44.40 -15.30 19.69
N GLN A 59 43.14 -15.54 19.32
CA GLN A 59 42.69 -16.87 18.89
C GLN A 59 41.79 -16.67 17.66
N GLY A 60 42.18 -17.29 16.54
CA GLY A 60 41.46 -17.24 15.28
C GLY A 60 40.03 -17.74 15.48
N ARG A 61 39.05 -16.87 15.25
CA ARG A 61 37.68 -17.29 15.08
C ARG A 61 37.59 -17.95 13.71
N ALA A 62 37.46 -19.27 13.71
CA ALA A 62 36.76 -19.98 12.65
C ALA A 62 35.51 -19.17 12.31
N ALA A 63 35.22 -19.02 11.00
CA ALA A 63 34.03 -18.35 10.53
C ALA A 63 32.84 -18.84 11.34
N SER A 64 32.22 -17.93 12.10
CA SER A 64 30.96 -18.21 12.78
C SER A 64 30.03 -18.82 11.73
N PRO A 65 29.32 -19.92 12.03
CA PRO A 65 28.20 -20.32 11.20
C PRO A 65 27.31 -19.09 11.10
N GLN A 66 27.06 -18.62 9.88
CA GLN A 66 26.10 -17.53 9.70
C GLN A 66 24.81 -17.99 10.37
N PRO A 67 24.19 -17.13 11.20
CA PRO A 67 22.91 -17.49 11.78
C PRO A 67 22.01 -17.89 10.62
N ASP A 68 21.52 -19.10 10.75
CA ASP A 68 20.40 -19.62 10.02
C ASP A 68 19.39 -18.47 9.81
N GLN A 69 19.07 -18.20 8.55
CA GLN A 69 18.17 -17.10 8.18
C GLN A 69 16.72 -17.48 8.53
N GLN A 70 16.41 -17.64 9.82
CA GLN A 70 15.05 -17.71 10.34
C GLN A 70 14.54 -16.28 10.54
N GLY A 71 14.56 -15.52 9.45
CA GLY A 71 14.00 -14.18 9.34
C GLY A 71 12.74 -14.16 8.46
N SER A 72 11.96 -15.23 8.39
CA SER A 72 10.80 -15.24 7.48
C SER A 72 9.66 -16.11 8.02
N HIS A 73 8.85 -15.55 8.91
CA HIS A 73 7.56 -16.12 9.27
C HIS A 73 6.40 -15.12 9.24
N MET A 74 6.63 -13.86 8.88
CA MET A 74 5.58 -12.83 8.90
C MET A 74 5.07 -12.41 7.52
N TYR A 75 5.84 -12.62 6.45
CA TYR A 75 5.42 -12.32 5.07
C TYR A 75 5.03 -13.62 4.36
N LYS A 76 3.83 -13.66 3.77
CA LYS A 76 3.32 -14.84 3.07
C LYS A 76 3.65 -14.75 1.58
N ASP A 77 4.03 -15.88 0.98
CA ASP A 77 4.20 -15.96 -0.47
C ASP A 77 2.89 -15.61 -1.19
N VAL A 78 3.02 -14.85 -2.28
CA VAL A 78 1.89 -14.31 -3.04
C VAL A 78 1.62 -15.20 -4.25
N GLN A 79 0.42 -15.76 -4.30
CA GLN A 79 -0.08 -16.58 -5.41
C GLN A 79 -0.87 -15.73 -6.41
N LEU A 80 -1.14 -16.30 -7.60
CA LEU A 80 -2.06 -15.69 -8.56
C LEU A 80 -3.50 -15.91 -8.07
N PHE A 81 -4.37 -14.92 -8.20
CA PHE A 81 -5.80 -15.07 -7.91
C PHE A 81 -6.59 -15.13 -9.22
N ILE A 82 -6.99 -16.34 -9.65
CA ILE A 82 -7.65 -16.58 -10.94
C ILE A 82 -8.94 -17.37 -10.68
N ASN A 83 -10.06 -16.88 -11.23
CA ASN A 83 -11.37 -17.53 -11.12
C ASN A 83 -11.82 -17.82 -9.67
N GLY A 84 -11.51 -16.94 -8.72
CA GLY A 84 -11.89 -17.09 -7.31
C GLY A 84 -10.94 -17.95 -6.47
N GLU A 85 -9.84 -18.45 -7.05
CA GLU A 85 -8.89 -19.34 -6.38
C GLU A 85 -7.47 -18.77 -6.37
N TRP A 86 -6.76 -19.03 -5.28
CA TRP A 86 -5.32 -18.78 -5.19
C TRP A 86 -4.56 -19.95 -5.80
N THR A 87 -3.72 -19.69 -6.80
CA THR A 87 -3.03 -20.72 -7.59
C THR A 87 -1.58 -20.32 -7.87
N ALA A 88 -0.70 -21.31 -7.97
CA ALA A 88 0.66 -21.08 -8.45
C ALA A 88 0.66 -20.74 -9.95
N SER A 89 1.77 -20.21 -10.47
CA SER A 89 1.94 -20.12 -11.93
C SER A 89 1.92 -21.51 -12.56
N ALA A 90 1.34 -21.64 -13.76
CA ALA A 90 1.42 -22.85 -14.57
C ALA A 90 2.87 -23.31 -14.81
N SER A 91 3.82 -22.38 -14.85
CA SER A 91 5.25 -22.68 -15.02
C SER A 91 5.98 -23.01 -13.70
N GLY A 92 5.34 -22.77 -12.55
CA GLY A 92 5.97 -22.85 -11.22
C GLY A 92 7.00 -21.76 -10.92
N ARG A 93 7.24 -20.82 -11.85
CA ARG A 93 8.20 -19.73 -11.65
C ARG A 93 7.73 -18.74 -10.59
N THR A 94 8.70 -18.20 -9.85
CA THR A 94 8.48 -17.19 -8.82
C THR A 94 9.52 -16.08 -8.93
N ILE A 95 9.19 -14.88 -8.45
CA ILE A 95 10.11 -13.76 -8.26
C ILE A 95 10.29 -13.55 -6.76
N ASP A 96 11.51 -13.26 -6.32
CA ASP A 96 11.79 -12.94 -4.92
C ASP A 96 11.33 -11.51 -4.60
N VAL A 97 10.66 -11.35 -3.46
CA VAL A 97 10.26 -10.07 -2.89
C VAL A 97 11.34 -9.65 -1.90
N ILE A 98 11.92 -8.48 -2.11
CA ILE A 98 13.04 -7.95 -1.33
C ILE A 98 12.54 -6.79 -0.47
N ASN A 99 12.91 -6.79 0.81
CA ASN A 99 12.65 -5.64 1.67
C ASN A 99 13.69 -4.55 1.40
N PRO A 100 13.30 -3.35 0.95
CA PRO A 100 14.25 -2.30 0.61
C PRO A 100 15.01 -1.70 1.81
N ALA A 101 14.54 -1.92 3.05
CA ALA A 101 15.22 -1.45 4.25
C ALA A 101 16.34 -2.39 4.72
N THR A 102 16.24 -3.69 4.42
CA THR A 102 17.23 -4.70 4.85
C THR A 102 17.97 -5.38 3.71
N GLU A 103 17.48 -5.22 2.48
CA GLU A 103 17.93 -5.92 1.26
C GLU A 103 17.77 -7.44 1.32
N GLU A 104 17.00 -7.96 2.29
CA GLU A 104 16.75 -9.38 2.46
C GLU A 104 15.50 -9.84 1.69
N VAL A 105 15.51 -11.09 1.23
CA VAL A 105 14.34 -11.72 0.62
C VAL A 105 13.33 -12.06 1.72
N ILE A 106 12.13 -11.45 1.64
CA ILE A 106 11.06 -11.64 2.63
C ILE A 106 10.01 -12.66 2.20
N GLY A 107 9.88 -12.92 0.89
CA GLY A 107 8.95 -13.90 0.35
C GLY A 107 9.06 -14.04 -1.16
N LYS A 108 8.11 -14.75 -1.77
CA LYS A 108 8.07 -14.99 -3.21
C LYS A 108 6.71 -14.63 -3.79
N ILE A 109 6.70 -14.13 -5.04
CA ILE A 109 5.47 -13.90 -5.81
C ILE A 109 5.46 -14.80 -7.05
N ALA A 110 4.31 -15.41 -7.35
CA ALA A 110 4.14 -16.23 -8.55
C ALA A 110 4.33 -15.39 -9.83
N HIS A 111 5.18 -15.87 -10.74
CA HIS A 111 5.42 -15.21 -12.03
C HIS A 111 4.49 -15.81 -13.10
N ALA A 112 3.41 -15.10 -13.43
CA ALA A 112 2.44 -15.55 -14.43
C ALA A 112 3.11 -15.84 -15.79
N ASP A 113 2.65 -16.91 -16.46
CA ASP A 113 3.00 -17.24 -17.84
C ASP A 113 1.78 -17.07 -18.77
N ARG A 114 1.98 -17.22 -20.09
CA ARG A 114 0.92 -17.07 -21.09
C ARG A 114 -0.33 -17.91 -20.77
N ALA A 115 -0.15 -19.16 -20.33
CA ALA A 115 -1.26 -20.03 -19.95
C ALA A 115 -2.04 -19.50 -18.73
N ASP A 116 -1.39 -18.82 -17.79
CA ASP A 116 -2.06 -18.18 -16.66
C ASP A 116 -2.89 -16.97 -17.13
N LEU A 117 -2.34 -16.20 -18.09
CA LEU A 117 -3.04 -15.07 -18.70
C LEU A 117 -4.28 -15.52 -19.48
N ASP A 118 -4.18 -16.60 -20.25
CA ASP A 118 -5.32 -17.16 -21.00
C ASP A 118 -6.45 -17.60 -20.04
N ARG A 119 -6.11 -18.27 -18.93
CA ARG A 119 -7.07 -18.62 -17.87
C ARG A 119 -7.70 -17.38 -17.21
N ALA A 120 -6.90 -16.36 -16.93
CA ALA A 120 -7.37 -15.10 -16.33
C ALA A 120 -8.33 -14.35 -17.27
N LEU A 121 -8.04 -14.31 -18.57
CA LEU A 121 -8.89 -13.68 -19.58
C LEU A 121 -10.24 -14.41 -19.73
N GLU A 122 -10.21 -15.74 -19.77
CA GLU A 122 -11.44 -16.54 -19.80
C GLU A 122 -12.29 -16.30 -18.55
N ALA A 123 -11.68 -16.31 -17.36
CA ALA A 123 -12.37 -16.04 -16.10
C ALA A 123 -12.93 -14.62 -16.05
N ALA A 124 -12.17 -13.61 -16.50
CA ALA A 124 -12.61 -12.23 -16.56
C ALA A 124 -13.80 -12.04 -17.51
N SER A 125 -13.80 -12.70 -18.68
CA SER A 125 -14.91 -12.67 -19.62
C SER A 125 -16.20 -13.25 -19.02
N LYS A 126 -16.11 -14.41 -18.35
CA LYS A 126 -17.26 -15.01 -17.64
C LYS A 126 -17.73 -14.16 -16.46
N GLY A 127 -16.79 -13.61 -15.70
CA GLY A 127 -17.06 -12.70 -14.59
C GLY A 127 -17.77 -11.43 -15.05
N PHE A 128 -17.37 -10.85 -16.19
CA PHE A 128 -18.03 -9.68 -16.77
C PHE A 128 -19.49 -9.95 -17.13
N GLU A 129 -19.79 -11.07 -17.79
CA GLU A 129 -21.17 -11.45 -18.14
C GLU A 129 -22.05 -11.62 -16.88
N THR A 130 -21.47 -12.05 -15.77
CA THR A 130 -22.20 -12.12 -14.49
C THR A 130 -22.37 -10.72 -13.88
N TRP A 131 -21.29 -9.95 -13.76
CA TRP A 131 -21.25 -8.66 -13.09
C TRP A 131 -22.09 -7.58 -13.77
N ARG A 132 -22.12 -7.57 -15.12
CA ARG A 132 -22.91 -6.62 -15.91
C ARG A 132 -24.42 -6.80 -15.73
N ASN A 133 -24.85 -8.02 -15.41
CA ASN A 133 -26.25 -8.38 -15.21
C ASN A 133 -26.72 -8.14 -13.76
N MET A 134 -25.80 -7.82 -12.84
CA MET A 134 -26.15 -7.43 -11.47
C MET A 134 -26.77 -6.04 -11.44
N SER A 135 -27.68 -5.80 -10.49
CA SER A 135 -28.19 -4.45 -10.25
C SER A 135 -27.08 -3.56 -9.67
N ALA A 136 -27.21 -2.23 -9.87
CA ALA A 136 -26.27 -1.29 -9.25
C ALA A 136 -26.25 -1.40 -7.71
N PHE A 137 -27.40 -1.71 -7.10
CA PHE A 137 -27.52 -1.89 -5.66
C PHE A 137 -26.74 -3.11 -5.15
N GLU A 138 -26.85 -4.27 -5.82
CA GLU A 138 -26.10 -5.47 -5.42
C GLU A 138 -24.58 -5.27 -5.58
N ARG A 139 -24.15 -4.61 -6.66
CA ARG A 139 -22.73 -4.25 -6.83
C ARG A 139 -22.24 -3.32 -5.71
N SER A 140 -23.01 -2.28 -5.39
CA SER A 140 -22.70 -1.35 -4.29
C SER A 140 -22.52 -2.08 -2.96
N LYS A 141 -23.43 -3.01 -2.63
CA LYS A 141 -23.35 -3.82 -1.41
C LYS A 141 -22.06 -4.66 -1.34
N ILE A 142 -21.64 -5.27 -2.45
CA ILE A 142 -20.40 -6.04 -2.53
C ILE A 142 -19.18 -5.14 -2.34
N MET A 143 -19.14 -3.99 -3.02
CA MET A 143 -18.04 -3.04 -2.93
C MET A 143 -17.89 -2.47 -1.52
N ARG A 144 -18.99 -2.07 -0.87
CA ARG A 144 -18.96 -1.61 0.53
C ARG A 144 -18.45 -2.69 1.47
N ARG A 145 -18.88 -3.95 1.29
CA ARG A 145 -18.35 -5.05 2.10
C ARG A 145 -16.85 -5.24 1.90
N ALA A 146 -16.34 -5.05 0.69
CA ALA A 146 -14.89 -5.08 0.43
C ALA A 146 -14.16 -3.92 1.11
N ALA A 147 -14.73 -2.70 1.11
CA ALA A 147 -14.19 -1.55 1.83
C ALA A 147 -14.14 -1.80 3.35
N ASP A 148 -15.21 -2.37 3.92
CA ASP A 148 -15.25 -2.74 5.34
C ASP A 148 -14.15 -3.74 5.70
N LEU A 149 -14.00 -4.80 4.90
CA LEU A 149 -12.93 -5.79 5.09
C LEU A 149 -11.53 -5.18 4.97
N LEU A 150 -11.35 -4.20 4.09
CA LEU A 150 -10.08 -3.49 3.94
C LEU A 150 -9.78 -2.63 5.17
N ARG A 151 -10.78 -1.95 5.74
CA ARG A 151 -10.64 -1.18 6.99
C ARG A 151 -10.34 -2.08 8.19
N GLU A 152 -11.07 -3.19 8.31
CA GLU A 152 -10.84 -4.22 9.35
C GLU A 152 -9.38 -4.71 9.33
N ARG A 153 -8.78 -4.81 8.13
CA ARG A 153 -7.42 -5.33 7.92
C ARG A 153 -6.36 -4.25 7.66
N ALA A 154 -6.69 -2.97 7.85
CA ALA A 154 -5.83 -1.87 7.41
C ALA A 154 -4.43 -1.92 8.03
N GLU A 155 -4.33 -2.33 9.30
CA GLU A 155 -3.04 -2.48 9.99
C GLU A 155 -2.18 -3.61 9.40
N GLU A 156 -2.79 -4.73 9.02
CA GLU A 156 -2.09 -5.88 8.42
C GLU A 156 -1.58 -5.51 7.02
N VAL A 157 -2.46 -4.95 6.19
CA VAL A 157 -2.12 -4.52 4.83
C VAL A 157 -1.04 -3.43 4.85
N ALA A 158 -1.11 -2.47 5.78
CA ALA A 158 -0.10 -1.44 5.91
C ALA A 158 1.29 -2.01 6.25
N ARG A 159 1.37 -3.03 7.10
CA ARG A 159 2.65 -3.71 7.41
C ARG A 159 3.22 -4.42 6.20
N LEU A 160 2.39 -5.13 5.43
CA LEU A 160 2.80 -5.79 4.19
C LEU A 160 3.39 -4.76 3.20
N MET A 161 2.67 -3.65 3.00
CA MET A 161 3.06 -2.57 2.10
C MET A 161 4.37 -1.89 2.53
N THR A 162 4.57 -1.68 3.84
CA THR A 162 5.83 -1.15 4.37
C THR A 162 6.99 -2.11 4.14
N MET A 163 6.78 -3.42 4.31
CA MET A 163 7.85 -4.42 4.11
C MET A 163 8.28 -4.54 2.64
N GLU A 164 7.35 -4.46 1.70
CA GLU A 164 7.66 -4.61 0.27
C GLU A 164 8.14 -3.32 -0.41
N GLN A 165 7.66 -2.15 0.05
CA GLN A 165 7.93 -0.88 -0.61
C GLN A 165 8.84 0.07 0.21
N GLY A 166 8.88 -0.08 1.54
CA GLY A 166 9.74 0.71 2.42
C GLY A 166 9.13 2.00 2.97
N LYS A 167 7.89 2.36 2.60
CA LYS A 167 7.20 3.55 3.14
C LYS A 167 6.95 3.44 4.66
N PRO A 168 6.93 4.56 5.39
CA PRO A 168 6.55 4.58 6.79
C PRO A 168 5.16 3.96 7.03
N LEU A 169 5.01 3.20 8.11
CA LEU A 169 3.77 2.49 8.44
C LEU A 169 2.54 3.42 8.54
N ALA A 170 2.74 4.64 9.05
CA ALA A 170 1.68 5.63 9.13
C ALA A 170 1.16 6.03 7.74
N GLU A 171 2.05 6.21 6.77
CA GLU A 171 1.68 6.52 5.38
C GLU A 171 0.99 5.33 4.70
N ALA A 172 1.51 4.11 4.86
CA ALA A 172 0.88 2.89 4.36
C ALA A 172 -0.55 2.70 4.89
N LYS A 173 -0.76 3.02 6.18
CA LYS A 173 -2.09 2.95 6.81
C LYS A 173 -3.04 4.01 6.26
N MET A 174 -2.57 5.24 6.09
CA MET A 174 -3.38 6.30 5.47
C MET A 174 -3.76 5.94 4.03
N GLU A 175 -2.85 5.38 3.25
CA GLU A 175 -3.11 4.91 1.88
C GLU A 175 -4.16 3.78 1.86
N THR A 176 -4.05 2.81 2.77
CA THR A 176 -5.00 1.69 2.86
C THR A 176 -6.41 2.17 3.22
N LEU A 177 -6.53 3.11 4.17
CA LEU A 177 -7.82 3.68 4.54
C LEU A 177 -8.41 4.55 3.42
N GLY A 178 -7.57 5.35 2.75
CA GLY A 178 -7.98 6.13 1.59
C GLY A 178 -8.46 5.27 0.41
N ALA A 179 -7.87 4.09 0.22
CA ALA A 179 -8.36 3.11 -0.76
C ALA A 179 -9.76 2.60 -0.40
N ALA A 180 -10.05 2.32 0.88
CA ALA A 180 -11.39 1.94 1.33
C ALA A 180 -12.42 3.05 1.09
N ASP A 181 -12.07 4.30 1.39
CA ASP A 181 -12.94 5.46 1.15
C ASP A 181 -13.20 5.67 -0.35
N THR A 182 -12.19 5.43 -1.19
CA THR A 182 -12.34 5.47 -2.66
C THR A 182 -13.31 4.41 -3.15
N ILE A 183 -13.25 3.19 -2.59
CA ILE A 183 -14.20 2.12 -2.93
C ILE A 183 -15.63 2.51 -2.55
N ASP A 184 -15.83 3.10 -1.37
CA ASP A 184 -17.15 3.57 -0.95
C ASP A 184 -17.70 4.67 -1.86
N TRP A 185 -16.85 5.62 -2.26
CA TRP A 185 -17.23 6.66 -3.22
C TRP A 185 -17.76 6.05 -4.53
N PHE A 186 -17.03 5.10 -5.13
CA PHE A 186 -17.47 4.43 -6.37
C PHE A 186 -18.65 3.46 -6.16
N ALA A 187 -18.86 2.97 -4.94
CA ALA A 187 -20.04 2.19 -4.60
C ALA A 187 -21.31 3.07 -4.49
N GLU A 188 -21.14 4.35 -4.19
CA GLU A 188 -22.21 5.34 -4.06
C GLU A 188 -22.53 6.07 -5.36
N GLU A 189 -21.54 6.28 -6.22
CA GLU A 189 -21.77 6.89 -7.53
C GLU A 189 -22.76 6.03 -8.33
N PRO A 190 -23.98 6.53 -8.61
CA PRO A 190 -24.80 5.89 -9.62
C PRO A 190 -24.01 5.96 -10.93
N ALA A 191 -23.92 4.83 -11.64
CA ALA A 191 -23.40 4.82 -13.01
C ALA A 191 -23.97 6.05 -13.74
N PRO A 192 -23.13 6.88 -14.39
CA PRO A 192 -23.53 8.22 -14.80
C PRO A 192 -24.84 8.14 -15.57
N LEU A 193 -25.88 8.77 -15.01
CA LEU A 193 -27.20 8.97 -15.61
C LEU A 193 -27.07 9.96 -16.78
N TRP A 194 -26.24 9.67 -17.78
CA TRP A 194 -26.48 10.26 -19.08
C TRP A 194 -27.61 9.45 -19.72
N PRO A 195 -28.79 10.04 -19.96
CA PRO A 195 -29.72 9.42 -20.88
C PRO A 195 -29.08 9.51 -22.26
N LEU A 196 -29.01 8.40 -22.98
CA LEU A 196 -29.01 8.29 -24.45
C LEU A 196 -28.47 9.54 -25.21
N VAL A 197 -27.21 9.46 -25.66
CA VAL A 197 -26.68 10.14 -26.84
C VAL A 197 -26.15 9.07 -27.77
#